data_AF-A0A067CWP8-F1
#
_entry.id   AF-A0A067CWP8-F1
#
_cell.length_a   1.000
_cell.length_b   1.000
_cell.length_c   1.000
_cell.angle_alpha   90.00
_cell.angle_beta   90.00
_cell.angle_gamma   90.00
#
_symmetry.space_group_name_H-M   'P 1'
#
loop_
_entity.id
_entity.type
_entity.pdbx_description
1 polymer ?
#
loop_
_entity_poly.entity_id
_entity_poly.type
_entity_poly.pdbx_seq_one_letter_code
_entity_poly.pdbx_strand_id
1 'polypeptide(L)'
;MVAPSSSLHSAASRFVHNDCALPLFCESYTRNNKNTGHKNLRCFPHCCGSHRPNSFCGMSVVVEHAARPDTADRVVSYSRFE
;
A
#
# COMPACT_ATOMS: atom_id res chain seq x y z
N MET A 1 15.27 33.09 20.99
CA MET A 1 14.77 32.78 19.65
C MET A 1 14.44 31.30 19.63
N VAL A 2 13.16 30.93 19.70
CA VAL A 2 12.71 29.52 19.74
C VAL A 2 12.50 29.08 18.29
N ALA A 3 13.18 28.02 17.86
CA ALA A 3 12.96 27.41 16.55
C ALA A 3 11.52 26.89 16.47
N PRO A 4 10.81 27.06 15.34
CA PRO A 4 9.47 26.50 15.20
C PRO A 4 9.59 24.98 15.25
N SER A 5 8.98 24.38 16.26
CA SER A 5 8.75 22.94 16.31
C SER A 5 7.80 22.61 15.15
N SER A 6 8.37 22.14 14.04
CA SER A 6 7.61 21.52 12.95
C SER A 6 6.95 20.27 13.50
N SER A 7 5.77 20.47 14.05
CA SER A 7 4.84 19.40 14.36
C SER A 7 4.55 18.70 13.03
N LEU A 8 5.14 17.51 12.86
CA LEU A 8 4.79 16.53 11.85
C LEU A 8 3.34 16.12 12.11
N HIS A 9 2.40 16.99 11.75
CA HIS A 9 1.01 16.62 11.66
C HIS A 9 0.94 15.61 10.54
N SER A 10 0.61 14.36 10.87
CA SER A 10 0.37 13.33 9.86
C SER A 10 -0.67 13.89 8.89
N ALA A 11 -0.23 14.21 7.67
CA ALA A 11 -1.15 14.54 6.61
C ALA A 11 -2.13 13.37 6.49
N ALA A 12 -3.43 13.67 6.43
CA ALA A 12 -4.42 12.63 6.23
C ALA A 12 -4.04 11.82 4.99
N SER A 13 -3.85 10.51 5.18
CA SER A 13 -3.35 9.61 4.15
C SER A 13 -4.26 8.40 4.10
N ARG A 14 -4.54 7.89 2.90
CA ARG A 14 -5.40 6.72 2.72
C ARG A 14 -4.89 5.84 1.60
N PHE A 15 -5.12 4.53 1.73
CA PHE A 15 -4.95 3.61 0.62
C PHE A 15 -6.09 3.79 -0.38
N VAL A 16 -5.78 3.74 -1.68
CA VAL A 16 -6.75 3.88 -2.76
C VAL A 16 -7.02 2.53 -3.42
N HIS A 17 -8.31 2.21 -3.58
CA HIS A 17 -8.76 1.01 -4.27
C HIS A 17 -10.06 1.33 -5.02
N ASN A 18 -9.95 1.47 -6.34
CA ASN A 18 -11.09 1.84 -7.20
C ASN A 18 -11.43 0.75 -8.23
N ASP A 19 -10.66 -0.34 -8.26
CA ASP A 19 -10.80 -1.39 -9.28
C ASP A 19 -11.95 -2.37 -8.97
N CYS A 20 -12.32 -2.54 -7.69
CA CYS A 20 -13.51 -3.28 -7.30
C CYS A 20 -14.03 -2.87 -5.90
N ALA A 21 -15.18 -3.41 -5.49
CA ALA A 21 -15.83 -3.10 -4.21
C ALA A 21 -15.34 -3.95 -3.02
N LEU A 22 -14.41 -4.89 -3.25
CA LEU A 22 -13.89 -5.75 -2.19
C LEU A 22 -12.83 -5.01 -1.34
N PRO A 23 -12.56 -5.47 -0.10
CA PRO A 23 -11.48 -4.90 0.72
C PRO A 23 -10.11 -4.96 0.01
N LEU A 24 -9.35 -3.86 0.08
CA LEU A 24 -8.01 -3.78 -0.52
C LEU A 24 -7.01 -4.73 0.13
N PHE A 25 -7.18 -5.08 1.40
CA PHE A 25 -6.30 -6.02 2.09
C PHE A 25 -7.13 -7.21 2.56
N CYS A 26 -6.52 -8.39 2.47
CA CYS A 26 -7.09 -9.65 2.93
C CYS A 26 -6.38 -10.12 4.20
N GLU A 27 -7.09 -10.86 5.05
CA GLU A 27 -6.51 -11.51 6.23
C GLU A 27 -5.49 -12.60 5.88
N SER A 28 -5.55 -13.13 4.66
CA SER A 28 -4.62 -14.16 4.19
C SER A 28 -4.31 -14.02 2.69
N TYR A 29 -3.11 -14.46 2.32
CA TYR A 29 -2.60 -14.37 0.95
C TYR A 29 -2.01 -15.70 0.49
N THR A 30 -2.29 -16.08 -0.75
CA THR A 30 -1.65 -17.23 -1.40
C THR A 30 -0.17 -16.95 -1.68
N ARG A 31 0.69 -17.96 -1.47
CA ARG A 31 2.14 -17.88 -1.71
C ARG A 31 2.58 -18.75 -2.89
N ASN A 32 3.63 -18.32 -3.57
CA ASN A 32 4.40 -19.14 -4.51
C ASN A 32 5.64 -19.69 -3.77
N ASN A 33 5.98 -20.97 -3.94
CA ASN A 33 7.27 -21.52 -3.54
C ASN A 33 8.24 -21.53 -4.73
N LYS A 34 9.22 -20.63 -4.75
CA LYS A 34 10.29 -20.65 -5.75
C LYS A 34 11.27 -21.77 -5.39
N ASN A 35 11.90 -22.42 -6.38
CA ASN A 35 12.87 -23.50 -6.19
C ASN A 35 14.04 -23.15 -5.22
N THR A 36 14.29 -21.87 -4.98
CA THR A 36 15.31 -21.36 -4.05
C THR A 36 14.81 -21.21 -2.61
N GLY A 37 13.62 -21.72 -2.27
CA GLY A 37 12.99 -21.58 -0.96
C GLY A 37 12.37 -20.20 -0.70
N HIS A 38 12.49 -19.26 -1.65
CA HIS A 38 11.85 -17.96 -1.55
C HIS A 38 10.35 -18.09 -1.77
N LYS A 39 9.58 -17.48 -0.86
CA LYS A 39 8.13 -17.55 -0.87
C LYS A 39 7.52 -16.16 -1.01
N ASN A 40 6.92 -15.88 -2.15
CA ASN A 40 6.32 -14.58 -2.45
C ASN A 40 4.80 -14.62 -2.32
N LEU A 41 4.20 -13.55 -1.78
CA LEU A 41 2.75 -13.35 -1.82
C LEU A 41 2.30 -13.09 -3.26
N ARG A 42 1.18 -13.68 -3.66
CA ARG A 42 0.70 -13.60 -5.06
C ARG A 42 -0.44 -12.64 -5.26
N CYS A 43 -1.30 -12.51 -4.25
CA CYS A 43 -2.52 -11.71 -4.28
C CYS A 43 -2.41 -10.42 -3.47
N PHE A 44 -1.23 -10.10 -2.93
CA PHE A 44 -1.06 -8.90 -2.12
C PHE A 44 -1.07 -7.64 -3.01
N PRO A 45 -1.76 -6.55 -2.62
CA PRO A 45 -2.68 -6.46 -1.47
C PRO A 45 -4.06 -7.05 -1.80
N HIS A 46 -4.44 -7.06 -3.09
CA HIS A 46 -5.69 -7.63 -3.59
C HIS A 46 -5.50 -8.13 -5.03
N CYS A 47 -6.38 -9.04 -5.49
CA CYS A 47 -6.48 -9.41 -6.90
C CYS A 47 -7.88 -9.13 -7.46
N CYS A 48 -8.03 -8.02 -8.18
CA CYS A 48 -9.29 -7.61 -8.78
C CYS A 48 -9.67 -8.50 -9.98
N GLY A 49 -10.96 -8.80 -10.12
CA GLY A 49 -11.54 -9.43 -11.31
C GLY A 49 -11.33 -10.95 -11.41
N SER A 50 -10.09 -11.45 -11.33
CA SER A 50 -9.85 -12.89 -11.39
C SER A 50 -8.53 -13.32 -10.74
N HIS A 51 -8.64 -14.20 -9.75
CA HIS A 51 -7.48 -14.86 -9.17
C HIS A 51 -6.87 -15.83 -10.18
N ARG A 52 -5.58 -15.66 -10.46
CA ARG A 52 -4.80 -16.62 -11.26
C ARG A 52 -4.23 -17.64 -10.27
N PRO A 53 -4.44 -18.97 -10.38
CA PRO A 53 -3.94 -19.93 -9.39
C PRO A 53 -2.45 -20.28 -9.48
N ASN A 54 -1.77 -19.97 -10.58
CA ASN A 54 -0.36 -20.35 -10.78
C ASN A 54 0.61 -19.18 -11.09
N SER A 55 0.16 -17.91 -11.04
CA SER A 55 0.98 -16.72 -11.32
C SER A 55 0.80 -15.58 -10.30
N PHE A 56 1.56 -14.50 -10.39
CA PHE A 56 1.23 -13.29 -9.64
C PHE A 56 -0.05 -12.66 -10.19
N CYS A 57 -0.93 -12.18 -9.28
CA CYS A 57 -2.21 -11.52 -9.61
C CYS A 57 -2.53 -10.34 -8.71
N GLY A 58 -1.63 -9.97 -7.80
CA GLY A 58 -1.73 -8.80 -6.96
C GLY A 58 -1.62 -7.50 -7.76
N MET A 59 -2.07 -6.40 -7.15
CA MET A 59 -2.02 -5.07 -7.72
C MET A 59 -1.03 -4.15 -6.96
N SER A 60 -0.83 -2.94 -7.46
CA SER A 60 0.00 -1.93 -6.78
C SER A 60 -0.71 -1.37 -5.54
N VAL A 61 0.06 -1.05 -4.50
CA VAL A 61 -0.43 -0.25 -3.36
C VAL A 61 -0.31 1.23 -3.72
N VAL A 62 -1.43 1.95 -3.70
CA VAL A 62 -1.47 3.39 -3.94
C VAL A 62 -1.88 4.09 -2.65
N VAL A 63 -1.11 5.12 -2.27
CA VAL A 63 -1.40 5.97 -1.11
C VAL A 63 -1.67 7.39 -1.60
N GLU A 64 -2.82 7.92 -1.25
CA GLU A 64 -3.18 9.31 -1.49
C GLU A 64 -2.94 10.11 -0.20
N HIS A 65 -2.35 11.29 -0.37
CA HIS A 65 -2.02 12.20 0.73
C HIS A 65 -2.79 13.51 0.55
N ALA A 66 -3.41 14.00 1.62
CA ALA A 66 -3.92 15.35 1.67
C ALA A 66 -2.73 16.33 1.69
N ALA A 67 -2.43 16.93 0.54
CA ALA A 67 -1.40 17.97 0.44
C ALA A 67 -2.01 19.34 0.72
N ARG A 68 -1.27 20.19 1.46
CA ARG A 68 -1.59 21.62 1.50
C ARG A 68 -1.07 22.23 0.19
N PRO A 69 -1.90 22.98 -0.57
CA PRO A 69 -1.51 23.47 -1.90
C PRO A 69 -0.33 24.46 -1.90
N ASP A 70 0.06 24.98 -0.74
CA ASP A 70 1.01 26.09 -0.59
C ASP A 70 2.38 25.69 -0.03
N THR A 71 2.58 24.40 0.24
CA THR A 71 3.89 23.89 0.67
C THR A 71 4.35 22.80 -0.29
N ALA A 72 5.49 23.02 -0.95
CA ALA A 72 6.22 21.98 -1.69
C ALA A 72 6.86 21.00 -0.71
N ASP A 73 6.08 20.49 0.24
CA ASP A 73 6.56 19.61 1.29
C ASP A 73 6.86 18.24 0.66
N ARG A 74 8.06 17.75 0.94
CA ARG A 74 8.43 16.37 0.61
C ARG A 74 7.57 15.43 1.45
N VAL A 75 6.64 14.74 0.81
CA VAL A 75 5.83 13.71 1.46
C VAL A 75 6.64 12.42 1.51
N VAL A 76 6.79 11.86 2.72
CA VAL A 76 7.36 10.54 2.93
C VAL A 76 6.31 9.68 3.62
N SER A 77 6.01 8.53 3.03
CA SER A 77 5.03 7.57 3.55
C SER A 77 5.74 6.29 3.93
N TYR A 78 5.51 5.83 5.16
CA TYR A 78 5.95 4.52 5.63
C TYR A 78 4.71 3.67 5.88
N SER A 79 4.65 2.51 5.26
CA SER A 79 3.58 1.53 5.46
C SER A 79 4.20 0.20 5.87
N ARG A 80 3.71 -0.36 6.97
CA ARG A 80 4.09 -1.69 7.44
C ARG A 80 2.91 -2.63 7.21
N PHE A 81 3.19 -3.77 6.60
CA PHE A 81 2.22 -4.84 6.35
C PHE A 81 2.69 -6.06 7.15
N GLU A 82 1.80 -6.61 7.97
CA GLU A 82 2.07 -7.78 8.83
C GLU A 82 1.40 -9.05 8.30
#